data_AF-A0A848NSN0-F1
#
_entry.id   AF-A0A848NSN0-F1
#
_cell.length_a   1.000
_cell.length_b   1.000
_cell.length_c   1.000
_cell.angle_alpha   90.00
_cell.angle_beta   90.00
_cell.angle_gamma   90.00
#
_symmetry.space_group_name_H-M   'P 1'
#
loop_
_entity.id
_entity.type
_entity.pdbx_description
1 polymer ?
#
loop_
_entity_poly.entity_id
_entity_poly.type
_entity_poly.pdbx_seq_one_letter_code
_entity_poly.pdbx_strand_id
1 'polypeptide(L)'
;MGDLVAGASRPLPRAGDGLTLPRDARLRRLALAWSDAPADTRPLAAWAVAIGMAPRTLARRFLAETGLTLGAWRQRARLMRAQQMLAAGHGVTTAALETGYDNISAFIAAFKREYGVTPGRYDGRGPLIA
;
A
#
# COMPACT_ATOMS: atom_id res chain seq x y z
N MET A 1 -25.76 -1.58 -32.04
CA MET A 1 -24.34 -2.02 -32.02
C MET A 1 -23.76 -1.64 -30.66
N GLY A 2 -24.25 -2.30 -29.60
CA GLY A 2 -23.66 -2.26 -28.26
C GLY A 2 -22.41 -3.15 -28.23
N ASP A 3 -21.59 -3.18 -27.20
CA ASP A 3 -21.70 -2.62 -25.87
C ASP A 3 -20.28 -2.59 -25.27
N LEU A 4 -20.14 -1.84 -24.18
CA LEU A 4 -19.03 -1.75 -23.23
C LEU A 4 -17.78 -2.62 -23.48
N VAL A 5 -16.63 -1.96 -23.67
CA VAL A 5 -15.32 -2.49 -23.27
C VAL A 5 -15.36 -2.65 -21.74
N ALA A 6 -15.59 -3.88 -21.28
CA ALA A 6 -15.43 -4.27 -19.90
C ALA A 6 -14.00 -3.92 -19.46
N GLY A 7 -13.88 -2.83 -18.68
CA GLY A 7 -12.65 -2.51 -17.97
C GLY A 7 -12.28 -3.72 -17.13
N ALA A 8 -11.10 -4.28 -17.40
CA ALA A 8 -10.57 -5.42 -16.67
C ALA A 8 -10.46 -5.05 -15.18
N SER A 9 -11.50 -5.34 -14.42
CA SER A 9 -11.52 -5.33 -12.97
C SER A 9 -10.66 -6.50 -12.52
N ARG A 10 -9.34 -6.32 -12.59
CA ARG A 10 -8.41 -7.26 -11.97
C ARG A 10 -8.78 -7.29 -10.49
N PRO A 11 -9.14 -8.45 -9.92
CA PRO A 11 -9.51 -8.52 -8.52
C PRO A 11 -8.37 -7.93 -7.70
N LEU A 12 -8.72 -6.94 -6.88
CA LEU A 12 -7.79 -6.39 -5.91
C LEU A 12 -7.38 -7.55 -4.98
N PRO A 13 -6.08 -7.79 -4.75
CA PRO A 13 -5.65 -8.86 -3.87
C PRO A 13 -6.35 -8.72 -2.53
N ARG A 14 -6.93 -9.84 -2.05
CA ARG A 14 -7.80 -9.85 -0.87
C ARG A 14 -7.03 -9.34 0.34
N ALA A 15 -7.77 -8.77 1.29
CA ALA A 15 -7.28 -8.50 2.62
C ALA A 15 -6.78 -9.82 3.24
N GLY A 16 -5.46 -9.95 3.44
CA GLY A 16 -4.86 -11.17 3.99
C GLY A 16 -3.56 -11.60 3.28
N ASP A 17 -3.43 -11.33 1.98
CA ASP A 17 -2.20 -11.66 1.26
C ASP A 17 -1.12 -10.63 1.62
N GLY A 18 0.04 -11.06 2.11
CA GLY A 18 1.16 -10.17 2.42
C GLY A 18 1.60 -9.36 1.18
N LEU A 19 2.42 -8.33 1.38
CA LEU A 19 3.03 -7.61 0.26
C LEU A 19 4.08 -8.47 -0.43
N THR A 20 3.85 -8.80 -1.69
CA THR A 20 4.87 -9.41 -2.55
C THR A 20 6.02 -8.42 -2.74
N LEU A 21 7.22 -8.82 -2.31
CA LEU A 21 8.44 -8.07 -2.58
C LEU A 21 8.91 -8.33 -4.01
N PRO A 22 9.40 -7.31 -4.73
CA PRO A 22 10.08 -7.51 -6.01
C PRO A 22 11.30 -8.42 -5.88
N ARG A 23 11.61 -9.15 -6.95
CA ARG A 23 12.80 -10.01 -7.07
C ARG A 23 14.02 -9.20 -7.50
N ASP A 24 13.85 -8.19 -8.35
CA ASP A 24 14.95 -7.28 -8.73
C ASP A 24 15.46 -6.54 -7.48
N ALA A 25 16.76 -6.64 -7.22
CA ALA A 25 17.38 -6.11 -6.00
C ALA A 25 17.15 -4.60 -5.81
N ARG A 26 17.09 -3.82 -6.89
CA ARG A 26 16.86 -2.37 -6.84
C ARG A 26 15.42 -2.05 -6.48
N LEU A 27 14.47 -2.77 -7.08
CA LEU A 27 13.05 -2.64 -6.76
C LEU A 27 12.75 -3.13 -5.34
N ARG A 28 13.43 -4.20 -4.90
CA ARG A 28 13.32 -4.70 -3.53
C ARG A 28 13.82 -3.67 -2.52
N ARG A 29 14.96 -3.01 -2.78
CA ARG A 29 15.44 -1.90 -1.93
C ARG A 29 14.43 -0.76 -1.84
N LEU A 30 13.81 -0.38 -2.96
CA LEU A 30 12.73 0.62 -2.98
C LEU A 30 11.55 0.18 -2.10
N ALA A 31 11.07 -1.05 -2.29
CA ALA A 31 9.96 -1.60 -1.52
C ALA A 31 10.26 -1.61 0.00
N LEU A 32 11.41 -2.11 0.40
CA LEU A 32 11.83 -2.12 1.81
C LEU A 32 11.91 -0.71 2.39
N ALA A 33 12.50 0.24 1.66
CA ALA A 33 12.58 1.61 2.14
C ALA A 33 11.20 2.27 2.34
N TRP A 34 10.23 1.96 1.48
CA TRP A 34 8.84 2.40 1.67
C TRP A 34 8.13 1.71 2.84
N SER A 35 8.47 0.46 3.14
CA SER A 35 7.97 -0.25 4.31
C SER A 35 8.56 0.30 5.61
N ASP A 36 9.84 0.63 5.62
CA ASP A 36 10.55 1.16 6.79
C ASP A 36 10.18 2.62 7.08
N ALA A 37 10.00 3.44 6.03
CA ALA A 37 9.64 4.85 6.12
C ALA A 37 8.34 5.16 5.34
N PRO A 38 7.16 4.69 5.80
CA PRO A 38 5.90 4.84 5.09
C PRO A 38 5.50 6.30 4.84
N ALA A 39 5.91 7.20 5.74
CA ALA A 39 5.66 8.64 5.64
C ALA A 39 6.51 9.38 4.60
N ASP A 40 7.50 8.74 3.97
CA ASP A 40 8.46 9.41 3.08
C ASP A 40 7.85 9.95 1.77
N THR A 41 7.51 11.23 1.70
CA THR A 41 6.80 11.83 0.57
C THR A 41 7.63 12.06 -0.71
N ARG A 42 8.87 11.58 -0.79
CA ARG A 42 9.71 11.74 -1.99
C ARG A 42 8.98 11.28 -3.28
N PRO A 43 9.04 12.08 -4.36
CA PRO A 43 8.38 11.74 -5.62
C PRO A 43 9.06 10.55 -6.30
N LEU A 44 8.33 9.85 -7.17
CA LEU A 44 8.86 8.68 -7.89
C LEU A 44 10.13 9.00 -8.69
N ALA A 45 10.24 10.21 -9.24
CA ALA A 45 11.44 10.64 -9.96
C ALA A 45 12.71 10.62 -9.08
N ALA A 46 12.60 11.03 -7.81
CA ALA A 46 13.72 10.97 -6.88
C ALA A 46 14.14 9.53 -6.58
N TRP A 47 13.16 8.63 -6.41
CA TRP A 47 13.41 7.21 -6.24
C TRP A 47 14.02 6.55 -7.48
N ALA A 48 13.53 6.90 -8.66
CA ALA A 48 14.05 6.45 -9.96
C ALA A 48 15.54 6.79 -10.11
N VAL A 49 15.94 8.02 -9.73
CA VAL A 49 17.34 8.44 -9.69
C VAL A 49 18.11 7.62 -8.66
N ALA A 50 17.62 7.51 -7.42
CA ALA A 50 18.29 6.79 -6.34
C ALA A 50 18.55 5.31 -6.65
N ILE A 51 17.66 4.65 -7.40
CA ILE A 51 17.83 3.26 -7.80
C ILE A 51 18.44 3.09 -9.20
N GLY A 52 18.72 4.17 -9.92
CA GLY A 52 19.28 4.13 -11.27
C GLY A 52 18.36 3.44 -12.30
N MET A 53 17.05 3.72 -12.25
CA MET A 53 16.07 3.15 -13.18
C MET A 53 15.10 4.21 -13.67
N ALA A 54 14.93 4.32 -15.00
CA ALA A 54 13.96 5.24 -15.58
C ALA A 54 12.53 4.97 -15.03
N PRO A 55 11.71 6.01 -14.75
CA PRO A 55 10.40 5.86 -14.10
C PRO A 55 9.46 4.87 -14.81
N ARG A 56 9.43 4.88 -16.14
CA ARG A 56 8.59 3.96 -16.95
C ARG A 56 9.01 2.50 -16.79
N THR A 57 10.33 2.23 -16.81
CA THR A 57 10.88 0.88 -16.63
C THR A 57 10.59 0.38 -15.23
N LEU A 58 10.77 1.25 -14.23
CA LEU A 58 10.49 0.98 -12.83
C LEU A 58 9.03 0.57 -12.64
N ALA A 59 8.08 1.42 -13.06
CA ALA A 59 6.66 1.16 -12.89
C ALA A 59 6.23 -0.15 -13.56
N ARG A 60 6.71 -0.41 -14.79
CA ARG A 60 6.40 -1.63 -15.54
C ARG A 60 6.95 -2.88 -14.85
N ARG A 61 8.22 -2.89 -14.45
CA ARG A 61 8.84 -4.06 -13.79
C ARG A 61 8.24 -4.32 -12.43
N PHE A 62 8.01 -3.28 -11.64
CA PHE A 62 7.42 -3.41 -10.32
C PHE A 62 6.02 -4.04 -10.39
N LEU A 63 5.18 -3.60 -11.34
CA LEU A 63 3.87 -4.19 -11.58
C LEU A 63 3.97 -5.65 -12.02
N ALA A 64 4.91 -5.98 -12.91
CA ALA A 64 5.12 -7.35 -13.39
C ALA A 64 5.57 -8.30 -12.28
N GLU A 65 6.38 -7.84 -11.33
CA GLU A 65 6.94 -8.67 -10.26
C GLU A 65 6.03 -8.79 -9.03
N THR A 66 5.34 -7.71 -8.67
CA THR A 66 4.52 -7.66 -7.44
C THR A 66 3.03 -7.85 -7.70
N GLY A 67 2.60 -7.71 -8.95
CA GLY A 67 1.19 -7.64 -9.31
C GLY A 67 0.53 -6.30 -8.93
N LEU A 68 1.22 -5.35 -8.32
CA LEU A 68 0.66 -4.06 -7.90
C LEU A 68 1.35 -2.88 -8.58
N THR A 69 0.59 -1.81 -8.85
CA THR A 69 1.22 -0.54 -9.20
C THR A 69 1.99 -0.02 -7.99
N LEU A 70 3.01 0.80 -8.22
CA LEU A 70 3.79 1.41 -7.12
C LEU A 70 2.91 2.10 -6.08
N GLY A 71 1.94 2.88 -6.53
CA GLY A 71 1.01 3.60 -5.65
C GLY A 71 0.14 2.65 -4.82
N ALA A 72 -0.41 1.61 -5.45
CA ALA A 72 -1.23 0.61 -4.75
C ALA A 72 -0.39 -0.20 -3.74
N TRP A 73 0.81 -0.61 -4.13
CA TRP A 73 1.73 -1.32 -3.24
C TRP A 73 2.11 -0.46 -2.04
N ARG A 74 2.49 0.79 -2.29
CA ARG A 74 2.87 1.74 -1.25
C ARG A 74 1.71 2.06 -0.31
N GLN A 75 0.50 2.23 -0.85
CA GLN A 75 -0.70 2.42 -0.05
C GLN A 75 -0.96 1.23 0.87
N ARG A 76 -0.88 0.00 0.33
CA ARG A 76 -1.06 -1.21 1.14
C ARG A 76 0.03 -1.35 2.21
N ALA A 77 1.28 -0.98 1.92
CA ALA A 77 2.36 -0.94 2.91
C ALA A 77 2.06 0.01 4.08
N ARG A 78 1.57 1.21 3.77
CA ARG A 78 1.15 2.19 4.79
C ARG A 78 0.01 1.65 5.65
N LEU A 79 -1.01 1.05 5.04
CA LEU A 79 -2.15 0.48 5.75
C LEU A 79 -1.75 -0.71 6.63
N MET A 80 -0.87 -1.59 6.16
CA MET A 80 -0.31 -2.68 6.96
C MET A 80 0.47 -2.18 8.16
N ARG A 81 1.25 -1.11 8.01
CA ARG A 81 1.93 -0.49 9.15
C ARG A 81 0.93 0.12 10.14
N ALA A 82 -0.09 0.82 9.64
CA ALA A 82 -1.12 1.40 10.50
C ALA A 82 -1.90 0.32 11.26
N GLN A 83 -2.21 -0.80 10.61
CA GLN A 83 -2.84 -1.98 11.22
C GLN A 83 -2.00 -2.50 12.40
N GLN A 84 -0.68 -2.65 12.21
CA GLN A 84 0.23 -3.07 13.28
C GLN A 84 0.25 -2.08 14.45
N MET A 85 0.26 -0.77 14.15
CA MET A 85 0.24 0.27 15.18
C MET A 85 -1.07 0.25 15.98
N LEU A 86 -2.21 0.12 15.31
CA LEU A 86 -3.51 0.02 15.96
C LEU A 86 -3.61 -1.25 16.83
N ALA A 87 -3.11 -2.39 16.34
CA ALA A 87 -3.04 -3.62 17.12
C ALA A 87 -2.12 -3.49 18.36
N ALA A 88 -1.10 -2.63 18.29
CA ALA A 88 -0.23 -2.29 19.43
C ALA A 88 -0.83 -1.20 20.36
N GLY A 89 -2.06 -0.76 20.11
CA GLY A 89 -2.78 0.19 20.97
C GLY A 89 -2.53 1.67 20.65
N HIS A 90 -1.83 2.00 19.56
CA HIS A 90 -1.71 3.40 19.14
C HIS A 90 -3.05 3.96 18.67
N GLY A 91 -3.26 5.27 18.88
CA GLY A 91 -4.48 5.96 18.45
C GLY A 91 -4.58 6.10 16.92
N VAL A 92 -5.83 6.19 16.41
CA VAL A 92 -6.14 6.33 14.97
C VAL A 92 -5.41 7.50 14.32
N THR A 93 -5.39 8.66 14.98
CA THR A 93 -4.71 9.86 14.46
C THR A 93 -3.20 9.64 14.34
N THR A 94 -2.57 9.07 15.37
CA THR A 94 -1.14 8.74 15.35
C THR A 94 -0.82 7.76 14.23
N ALA A 95 -1.60 6.68 14.09
CA ALA A 95 -1.40 5.71 13.03
C ALA A 95 -1.53 6.32 11.62
N ALA A 96 -2.45 7.25 11.41
CA ALA A 96 -2.61 7.94 10.13
C ALA A 96 -1.38 8.80 9.79
N LEU A 97 -0.95 9.66 10.73
CA LEU A 97 0.14 10.60 10.52
C LEU A 97 1.49 9.88 10.34
N GLU A 98 1.80 8.91 11.19
CA GLU A 98 3.05 8.13 11.12
C GLU A 98 3.17 7.27 9.86
N THR A 99 2.04 6.94 9.23
CA THR A 99 2.03 6.20 7.95
C THR A 99 1.92 7.12 6.73
N GLY A 100 1.97 8.45 6.92
CA GLY A 100 2.05 9.42 5.85
C GLY A 100 0.72 9.78 5.20
N TYR A 101 -0.38 9.67 5.95
CA TYR A 101 -1.66 10.28 5.58
C TYR A 101 -1.75 11.67 6.19
N ASP A 102 -1.85 12.68 5.33
CA ASP A 102 -2.12 14.08 5.68
C ASP A 102 -3.60 14.35 5.96
N ASN A 103 -4.48 13.45 5.48
CA ASN A 103 -5.92 13.53 5.67
C ASN A 103 -6.47 12.27 6.38
N ILE A 104 -6.98 12.47 7.59
CA ILE A 104 -7.54 11.39 8.44
C ILE A 104 -8.75 10.72 7.81
N SER A 105 -9.65 11.48 7.17
CA SER A 105 -10.82 10.91 6.49
C SER A 105 -10.42 10.03 5.31
N ALA A 106 -9.39 10.42 4.55
CA ALA A 106 -8.84 9.61 3.47
C ALA A 106 -8.19 8.32 4.01
N PHE A 107 -7.49 8.41 5.14
CA PHE A 107 -6.95 7.24 5.85
C PHE A 107 -8.07 6.28 6.27
N ILE A 108 -9.11 6.76 6.95
CA ILE A 108 -10.23 5.93 7.41
C ILE A 108 -10.92 5.23 6.23
N ALA A 109 -11.16 5.95 5.14
CA ALA A 109 -11.77 5.39 3.94
C ALA A 109 -10.89 4.31 3.29
N ALA A 110 -9.58 4.56 3.19
CA ALA A 110 -8.62 3.60 2.65
C ALA A 110 -8.50 2.35 3.55
N PHE A 111 -8.42 2.54 4.86
CA PHE A 111 -8.31 1.46 5.84
C PHE A 111 -9.57 0.57 5.82
N LYS A 112 -10.76 1.18 5.83
CA LYS A 112 -12.03 0.43 5.74
C LYS A 112 -12.15 -0.33 4.43
N ARG A 113 -11.70 0.24 3.31
CA ARG A 113 -11.69 -0.46 2.02
C ARG A 113 -10.76 -1.68 2.03
N GLU A 114 -9.59 -1.57 2.67
CA GLU A 114 -8.62 -2.67 2.74
C GLU A 114 -9.03 -3.74 3.75
N TYR A 115 -9.53 -3.37 4.93
CA TYR A 115 -9.75 -4.29 6.05
C TYR A 115 -11.23 -4.58 6.39
N GLY A 116 -12.17 -3.93 5.69
CA GLY A 116 -13.61 -4.07 5.93
C GLY A 116 -14.15 -3.33 7.16
N VAL A 117 -13.28 -2.89 8.07
CA VAL A 117 -13.64 -2.19 9.32
C VAL A 117 -12.92 -0.84 9.44
N THR A 118 -13.50 0.09 10.20
CA THR A 118 -12.83 1.37 10.46
C THR A 118 -11.68 1.20 11.46
N PRO A 119 -10.62 2.01 11.39
CA PRO A 119 -9.45 1.87 12.25
C PRO A 119 -9.78 2.03 13.74
N GLY A 120 -10.77 2.87 14.09
CA GLY A 120 -11.23 3.02 15.48
C GLY A 120 -12.01 1.81 16.04
N ARG A 121 -12.43 0.89 15.18
CA ARG A 121 -13.06 -0.39 15.58
C ARG A 121 -12.12 -1.58 15.37
N TYR A 122 -10.88 -1.32 14.96
CA TYR A 122 -9.88 -2.35 14.73
C TYR A 122 -9.18 -2.68 16.05
N ASP A 123 -9.43 -3.87 16.59
CA ASP A 123 -8.92 -4.35 17.88
C ASP A 123 -7.75 -5.35 17.73
N GLY A 124 -7.13 -5.40 16.54
CA GLY A 124 -6.09 -6.39 16.20
C GLY A 124 -6.64 -7.79 15.91
N ARG A 125 -7.92 -8.06 16.23
CA ARG A 125 -8.65 -9.24 15.77
C ARG A 125 -9.35 -8.86 14.47
N GLY A 126 -8.55 -8.75 13.40
CA GLY A 126 -9.12 -8.70 12.05
C GLY A 126 -10.14 -9.84 11.90
N PRO A 127 -11.22 -9.67 11.10
CA PRO A 127 -12.23 -10.71 10.97
C PRO A 127 -11.53 -12.04 10.67
N LEU A 128 -11.71 -13.01 11.58
CA LEU A 128 -11.42 -14.42 11.32
C LEU A 128 -12.33 -14.78 10.15
N ILE A 129 -11.82 -14.63 8.94
CA ILE A 129 -12.47 -15.14 7.74
C ILE A 129 -12.49 -16.66 7.89
N ALA A 130 -13.68 -17.17 8.22
CA ALA A 130 -14.06 -18.57 8.07
C ALA A 130 -14.07 -18.98 6.59
#